data_AF-A0A9D3XPQ5-F1
#
_entry.id   AF-A0A9D3XPQ5-F1
#
_cell.length_a   1.000
_cell.length_b   1.000
_cell.length_c   1.000
_cell.angle_alpha   90.00
_cell.angle_beta   90.00
_cell.angle_gamma   90.00
#
_symmetry.space_group_name_H-M   'P 1'
#
loop_
_entity.id
_entity.type
_entity.pdbx_description
1 polymer ?
#
loop_
_entity_poly.entity_id
_entity_poly.type
_entity_poly.pdbx_seq_one_letter_code
_entity_poly.pdbx_strand_id
1 'polypeptide(L)'
;MIYPNQSSPCLEQFPITCETGPGSPSGHAMGSSCVWYVMVTAALSYTVRWKDESAITLHRLTWSFLWSVFWIIQISVCVSRVFIATHFPHQVILGVIGGMLVAEAFEHTPAIQTASLRTYIKTNLFLFIFALGFYLLLKLIDVDLLWSVPKAKKWCANPDWINIDTTPFAGLVRNLGALFGLGLGINSEMFIMSCKGTNGYKTSFRLLCIAASLVTLQLFDFIKLPTHTEYLFYVLSFCKSAAIPLTVVALIPYCIHLLMRPTEKKLN
;
A
#
# COMPACT_ATOMS: atom_id res chain seq x y z
N MET A 1 -2.22 -0.01 -40.42
CA MET A 1 -1.18 0.97 -40.03
C MET A 1 -1.91 2.25 -39.66
N ILE A 2 -2.28 2.39 -38.39
CA ILE A 2 -3.13 3.49 -37.92
C ILE A 2 -2.17 4.65 -37.63
N TYR A 3 -2.30 5.73 -38.39
CA TYR A 3 -1.79 7.11 -38.25
C TYR A 3 -1.26 7.60 -39.60
N PRO A 4 -2.14 8.16 -40.46
CA PRO A 4 -1.70 8.83 -41.68
C PRO A 4 -1.13 10.21 -41.31
N ASN A 5 0.05 10.53 -41.86
CA ASN A 5 0.70 11.85 -41.83
C ASN A 5 1.11 12.42 -40.46
N GLN A 6 2.39 12.20 -40.11
CA GLN A 6 3.38 13.14 -39.55
C GLN A 6 2.93 14.25 -38.57
N SER A 7 1.88 14.02 -37.80
CA SER A 7 1.55 14.77 -36.60
C SER A 7 1.59 13.79 -35.45
N SER A 8 2.38 14.09 -34.42
CA SER A 8 2.39 13.28 -33.20
C SER A 8 0.95 13.15 -32.70
N PRO A 9 0.47 11.93 -32.37
CA PRO A 9 -0.91 11.75 -31.92
C PRO A 9 -1.15 12.64 -30.69
N CYS A 10 -2.18 13.48 -30.76
CA CYS A 10 -2.59 14.31 -29.64
C CYS A 10 -3.21 13.40 -28.58
N LEU A 11 -2.50 13.19 -27.47
CA LEU A 11 -3.00 12.42 -26.34
C LEU A 11 -3.78 13.34 -25.41
N GLU A 12 -5.02 12.97 -25.10
CA GLU A 12 -5.78 13.64 -24.04
C GLU A 12 -5.09 13.42 -22.69
N GLN A 13 -4.81 14.52 -21.99
CA GLN A 13 -4.20 14.48 -20.67
C GLN A 13 -5.27 14.73 -19.60
N PHE A 14 -5.24 13.89 -18.57
CA PHE A 14 -6.08 13.99 -17.39
C PHE A 14 -5.22 14.31 -16.17
N PRO A 15 -5.80 14.74 -15.04
CA PRO A 15 -5.05 14.98 -13.80
C PRO A 15 -4.22 13.79 -13.31
N ILE A 16 -4.57 12.56 -13.72
CA ILE A 16 -3.85 11.31 -13.39
C ILE A 16 -2.77 10.93 -14.41
N THR A 17 -2.66 11.65 -15.54
CA THR A 17 -1.70 11.34 -16.61
C THR A 17 -0.29 11.85 -16.29
N CYS A 18 -0.17 12.84 -15.38
CA CYS A 18 1.06 13.56 -15.08
C CYS A 18 1.80 13.03 -13.84
N GLU A 19 1.96 11.70 -13.74
CA GLU A 19 2.74 11.07 -12.69
C GLU A 19 4.26 11.25 -12.95
N THR A 20 5.04 11.54 -11.90
CA THR A 20 6.51 11.79 -12.02
C THR A 20 7.37 10.55 -11.76
N GLY A 21 6.75 9.39 -11.59
CA GLY A 21 7.43 8.11 -11.37
C GLY A 21 8.00 7.49 -12.65
N PRO A 22 8.92 6.50 -12.54
CA PRO A 22 9.63 5.90 -13.68
C PRO A 22 8.79 5.05 -14.65
N GLY A 23 7.46 4.96 -14.48
CA GLY A 23 6.53 4.33 -15.42
C GLY A 23 6.65 2.80 -15.61
N SER A 24 7.75 2.17 -15.19
CA SER A 24 8.00 0.73 -15.35
C SER A 24 8.56 0.10 -14.06
N PRO A 25 7.95 -0.98 -13.55
CA PRO A 25 6.64 -1.53 -13.93
C PRO A 25 5.48 -0.62 -13.48
N SER A 26 4.24 -0.92 -13.89
CA SER A 26 3.09 -0.11 -13.47
C SER A 26 2.83 -0.28 -11.96
N GLY A 27 3.04 0.80 -11.19
CA GLY A 27 2.81 0.82 -9.75
C GLY A 27 1.35 0.54 -9.36
N HIS A 28 0.40 0.92 -10.20
CA HIS A 28 -1.02 0.63 -10.00
C HIS A 28 -1.33 -0.86 -10.12
N ALA A 29 -0.81 -1.51 -11.17
CA ALA A 29 -0.97 -2.96 -11.35
C ALA A 29 -0.23 -3.74 -10.25
N MET A 30 0.98 -3.31 -9.89
CA MET A 30 1.78 -3.92 -8.83
C MET A 30 1.14 -3.80 -7.45
N GLY A 31 0.70 -2.60 -7.06
CA GLY A 31 0.04 -2.38 -5.77
C GLY A 31 -1.29 -3.12 -5.66
N SER A 32 -2.12 -3.06 -6.70
CA SER A 32 -3.40 -3.77 -6.77
C SER A 32 -3.22 -5.28 -6.66
N SER A 33 -2.33 -5.87 -7.46
CA SER A 33 -2.07 -7.31 -7.43
C SER A 33 -1.52 -7.77 -6.08
N CYS A 34 -0.59 -7.04 -5.48
CA CYS A 34 -0.05 -7.35 -4.16
C CYS A 34 -1.15 -7.39 -3.08
N VAL A 35 -1.97 -6.34 -2.98
CA VAL A 35 -3.04 -6.26 -1.95
C VAL A 35 -4.10 -7.34 -2.16
N TRP A 36 -4.60 -7.49 -3.38
CA TRP A 36 -5.63 -8.48 -3.67
C TRP A 36 -5.15 -9.91 -3.50
N TYR A 37 -3.89 -10.19 -3.82
CA TYR A 37 -3.29 -11.52 -3.60
C TYR A 37 -3.32 -11.87 -2.12
N VAL A 38 -2.81 -10.98 -1.25
CA VAL A 38 -2.83 -11.19 0.22
C VAL A 38 -4.26 -11.32 0.75
N MET A 39 -5.22 -10.55 0.23
CA MET A 39 -6.63 -10.66 0.64
C MET A 39 -7.23 -12.02 0.25
N VAL A 40 -6.95 -12.51 -0.96
CA VAL A 40 -7.44 -13.81 -1.45
C VAL A 40 -6.81 -14.95 -0.65
N THR A 41 -5.50 -14.95 -0.43
CA THR A 41 -4.84 -16.01 0.36
C THR A 41 -5.28 -16.01 1.82
N ALA A 42 -5.44 -14.83 2.43
CA ALA A 42 -5.99 -14.69 3.78
C ALA A 42 -7.45 -15.19 3.89
N ALA A 43 -8.30 -14.88 2.90
CA ALA A 43 -9.68 -15.38 2.89
C ALA A 43 -9.73 -16.91 2.70
N LEU A 44 -8.88 -17.46 1.83
CA LEU A 44 -8.81 -18.90 1.59
C LEU A 44 -8.33 -19.67 2.82
N SER A 45 -7.27 -19.21 3.48
CA SER A 45 -6.78 -19.84 4.71
C SER A 45 -7.84 -19.89 5.83
N TYR A 46 -8.75 -18.90 5.88
CA TYR A 46 -9.88 -18.92 6.81
C TYR A 46 -10.86 -20.07 6.51
N THR A 47 -11.17 -20.30 5.23
CA THR A 47 -12.11 -21.36 4.81
C THR A 47 -11.58 -22.78 5.04
N VAL A 48 -10.26 -23.00 4.93
CA VAL A 48 -9.61 -24.31 5.13
C VAL A 48 -9.76 -24.84 6.57
N ARG A 49 -10.11 -23.97 7.54
CA ARG A 49 -10.27 -24.37 8.94
C ARG A 49 -11.48 -25.29 9.21
N TRP A 50 -12.37 -25.47 8.25
CA TRP A 50 -13.56 -26.30 8.36
C TRP A 50 -13.27 -27.70 7.80
N LYS A 51 -13.10 -28.70 8.68
CA LYS A 51 -12.70 -30.08 8.37
C LYS A 51 -13.90 -31.01 8.10
N ASP A 52 -14.70 -30.73 7.08
CA ASP A 52 -15.76 -31.65 6.62
C ASP A 52 -15.60 -31.97 5.12
N GLU A 53 -16.04 -33.15 4.69
CA GLU A 53 -16.02 -33.56 3.26
C GLU A 53 -16.81 -32.59 2.36
N SER A 54 -17.90 -32.01 2.87
CA SER A 54 -18.66 -30.93 2.21
C SER A 54 -17.86 -29.62 2.09
N ALA A 55 -16.88 -29.41 2.97
CA ALA A 55 -16.01 -28.25 2.97
C ALA A 55 -14.96 -28.30 1.85
N ILE A 56 -14.61 -29.47 1.31
CA ILE A 56 -13.67 -29.59 0.18
C ILE A 56 -14.28 -28.99 -1.09
N THR A 57 -15.54 -29.32 -1.39
CA THR A 57 -16.27 -28.79 -2.54
C THR A 57 -16.50 -27.28 -2.39
N LEU A 58 -16.89 -26.84 -1.19
CA LEU A 58 -17.07 -25.42 -0.89
C LEU A 58 -15.76 -24.64 -0.99
N HIS A 59 -14.64 -25.21 -0.52
CA HIS A 59 -13.33 -24.60 -0.62
C HIS A 59 -12.90 -24.46 -2.09
N ARG A 60 -13.08 -25.50 -2.91
CA ARG A 60 -12.78 -25.43 -4.35
C ARG A 60 -13.61 -24.37 -5.07
N LEU A 61 -14.90 -24.27 -4.75
CA LEU A 61 -15.78 -23.26 -5.33
C LEU A 61 -15.38 -21.85 -4.87
N THR A 62 -15.06 -21.68 -3.59
CA THR A 62 -14.57 -20.42 -3.03
C THR A 62 -13.23 -20.01 -3.64
N TRP A 63 -12.31 -20.96 -3.81
CA TRP A 63 -11.03 -20.77 -4.50
C TRP A 63 -11.24 -20.28 -5.93
N SER A 64 -12.06 -20.98 -6.70
CA SER A 64 -12.38 -20.58 -8.07
C SER A 64 -12.99 -19.18 -8.14
N PHE A 65 -13.95 -18.88 -7.24
CA PHE A 65 -14.61 -17.58 -7.18
C PHE A 65 -13.63 -16.45 -6.83
N LEU A 66 -12.84 -16.59 -5.76
CA LEU A 66 -11.92 -15.55 -5.31
C LEU A 66 -10.82 -15.24 -6.34
N TRP A 67 -10.26 -16.28 -6.97
CA TRP A 67 -9.28 -16.09 -8.04
C TRP A 67 -9.88 -15.50 -9.31
N SER A 68 -11.14 -15.83 -9.64
CA SER A 68 -11.85 -15.18 -10.75
C SER A 68 -12.04 -13.69 -10.48
N VAL A 69 -12.46 -13.32 -9.28
CA VAL A 69 -12.60 -11.92 -8.85
C VAL A 69 -11.25 -11.19 -8.92
N PHE A 70 -10.17 -11.81 -8.44
CA PHE A 70 -8.81 -11.27 -8.54
C PHE A 70 -8.47 -10.91 -9.98
N TRP A 71 -8.63 -11.85 -10.93
CA TRP A 71 -8.29 -11.61 -12.33
C TRP A 71 -9.17 -10.56 -13.00
N ILE A 72 -10.48 -10.53 -12.70
CA ILE A 72 -11.38 -9.48 -13.20
C ILE A 72 -10.88 -8.09 -12.78
N ILE A 73 -10.50 -7.92 -11.51
CA ILE A 73 -10.00 -6.66 -10.99
C ILE A 73 -8.65 -6.30 -11.63
N GLN A 74 -7.71 -7.24 -11.73
CA GLN A 74 -6.41 -6.96 -12.33
C GLN A 74 -6.51 -6.61 -13.82
N ILE A 75 -7.36 -7.31 -14.57
CA ILE A 75 -7.63 -6.98 -15.98
C ILE A 75 -8.22 -5.57 -16.07
N SER A 76 -9.20 -5.22 -15.23
CA SER A 76 -9.78 -3.87 -15.20
C SER A 76 -8.74 -2.78 -14.94
N VAL A 77 -7.87 -2.95 -13.93
CA VAL A 77 -6.79 -2.01 -13.61
C VAL A 77 -5.78 -1.90 -14.75
N CYS A 78 -5.37 -3.03 -15.35
CA CYS A 78 -4.44 -3.05 -16.47
C CYS A 78 -5.00 -2.35 -17.71
N VAL A 79 -6.25 -2.65 -18.06
CA VAL A 79 -6.95 -2.04 -19.20
C VAL A 79 -7.09 -0.54 -18.99
N SER A 80 -7.48 -0.09 -17.79
CA SER A 80 -7.58 1.34 -17.46
C SER A 80 -6.27 2.08 -17.73
N ARG A 81 -5.13 1.49 -17.35
CA ARG A 81 -3.80 2.12 -17.49
C ARG A 81 -3.28 2.15 -18.93
N VAL A 82 -3.56 1.09 -19.70
CA VAL A 82 -3.25 1.04 -21.13
C VAL A 82 -4.16 1.98 -21.92
N PHE A 83 -5.44 2.10 -21.54
CA PHE A 83 -6.43 2.95 -22.20
C PHE A 83 -6.09 4.44 -22.09
N ILE A 84 -5.60 4.88 -20.91
CA ILE A 84 -5.16 6.27 -20.70
C ILE A 84 -3.74 6.51 -21.27
N ALA A 85 -3.17 5.52 -22.00
CA ALA A 85 -1.84 5.58 -22.60
C ALA A 85 -0.70 5.91 -21.61
N THR A 86 -0.91 5.63 -20.31
CA THR A 86 0.09 5.86 -19.25
C THR A 86 1.09 4.73 -19.12
N HIS A 87 0.74 3.53 -19.59
CA HIS A 87 1.58 2.35 -19.52
C HIS A 87 1.45 1.47 -20.76
N PHE A 88 2.55 0.81 -21.11
CA PHE A 88 2.54 -0.24 -22.13
C PHE A 88 2.06 -1.59 -21.58
N PRO A 89 1.53 -2.50 -22.43
CA PRO A 89 1.06 -3.82 -22.00
C PRO A 89 2.09 -4.63 -21.20
N HIS A 90 3.36 -4.59 -21.60
CA HIS A 90 4.42 -5.29 -20.87
C HIS A 90 4.65 -4.72 -19.46
N GLN A 91 4.50 -3.40 -19.26
CA GLN A 91 4.70 -2.75 -17.95
C GLN A 91 3.61 -3.11 -16.95
N VAL A 92 2.35 -3.24 -17.43
CA VAL A 92 1.25 -3.65 -16.56
C VAL A 92 1.34 -5.14 -16.22
N ILE A 93 1.72 -6.00 -17.17
CA ILE A 93 1.93 -7.44 -16.93
C ILE A 93 3.06 -7.66 -15.92
N LEU A 94 4.21 -7.00 -16.12
CA LEU A 94 5.34 -7.06 -15.17
C LEU A 94 4.96 -6.49 -13.80
N GLY A 95 4.08 -5.47 -13.77
CA GLY A 95 3.51 -4.96 -12.53
C GLY A 95 2.72 -6.01 -11.77
N VAL A 96 1.79 -6.71 -12.43
CA VAL A 96 0.99 -7.79 -11.81
C VAL A 96 1.89 -8.89 -11.26
N ILE A 97 2.85 -9.37 -12.06
CA ILE A 97 3.81 -10.42 -11.63
C ILE A 97 4.63 -9.93 -10.43
N GLY A 98 5.16 -8.71 -10.50
CA GLY A 98 5.95 -8.12 -9.42
C GLY A 98 5.15 -8.00 -8.12
N GLY A 99 3.88 -7.61 -8.18
CA GLY A 99 3.02 -7.52 -7.00
C GLY A 99 2.71 -8.88 -6.38
N MET A 100 2.44 -9.90 -7.20
CA MET A 100 2.23 -11.27 -6.72
C MET A 100 3.49 -11.84 -6.06
N LEU A 101 4.66 -11.64 -6.66
CA LEU A 101 5.94 -12.09 -6.09
C LEU A 101 6.24 -11.43 -4.74
N VAL A 102 5.97 -10.13 -4.61
CA VAL A 102 6.14 -9.40 -3.34
C VAL A 102 5.18 -9.94 -2.28
N ALA A 103 3.93 -10.19 -2.63
CA ALA A 103 2.94 -10.77 -1.71
C ALA A 103 3.37 -12.17 -1.23
N GLU A 104 3.77 -13.04 -2.15
CA GLU A 104 4.24 -14.40 -1.85
C GLU A 104 5.49 -14.40 -0.95
N ALA A 105 6.47 -13.54 -1.28
CA ALA A 105 7.68 -13.39 -0.47
C ALA A 105 7.36 -12.92 0.95
N PHE A 106 6.37 -12.04 1.11
CA PHE A 106 5.94 -11.56 2.42
C PHE A 106 5.24 -12.66 3.23
N GLU A 107 4.38 -13.47 2.60
CA GLU A 107 3.72 -14.61 3.24
C GLU A 107 4.73 -15.66 3.75
N HIS A 108 5.79 -15.91 2.98
CA HIS A 108 6.86 -16.84 3.36
C HIS A 108 7.89 -16.28 4.35
N THR A 109 7.78 -15.01 4.76
CA THR A 109 8.74 -14.36 5.67
C THR A 109 8.09 -13.96 7.01
N PRO A 110 7.81 -14.92 7.93
CA PRO A 110 7.18 -14.64 9.21
C PRO A 110 8.05 -13.77 10.14
N ALA A 111 9.36 -13.71 9.86
CA ALA A 111 10.34 -12.90 10.59
C ALA A 111 9.98 -11.40 10.59
N ILE A 112 9.23 -10.91 9.60
CA ILE A 112 8.80 -9.52 9.57
C ILE A 112 7.82 -9.25 10.71
N GLN A 113 6.88 -10.15 10.97
CA GLN A 113 5.85 -9.95 12.00
C GLN A 113 6.36 -10.18 13.43
N THR A 114 7.48 -10.90 13.59
CA THR A 114 8.08 -11.19 14.90
C THR A 114 9.31 -10.33 15.21
N ALA A 115 9.66 -9.40 14.33
CA ALA A 115 10.83 -8.54 14.50
C ALA A 115 10.67 -7.55 15.66
N SER A 116 11.76 -7.37 16.42
CA SER A 116 11.82 -6.36 17.49
C SER A 116 11.77 -4.94 16.94
N LEU A 117 11.28 -3.99 17.75
CA LEU A 117 11.28 -2.56 17.40
C LEU A 117 12.67 -2.04 17.00
N ARG A 118 13.74 -2.52 17.66
CA ARG A 118 15.13 -2.16 17.33
C ARG A 118 15.50 -2.56 15.91
N THR A 119 15.02 -3.72 15.45
CA THR A 119 15.23 -4.19 14.07
C THR A 119 14.53 -3.27 13.09
N TYR A 120 13.27 -2.89 13.34
CA TYR A 120 12.54 -1.95 12.49
C TYR A 120 13.26 -0.60 12.36
N ILE A 121 13.72 -0.03 13.48
CA ILE A 121 14.44 1.25 13.48
C ILE A 121 15.76 1.13 12.70
N LYS A 122 16.54 0.05 12.94
CA LYS A 122 17.79 -0.19 12.20
C LYS A 122 17.57 -0.36 10.70
N THR A 123 16.56 -1.14 10.31
CA THR A 123 16.21 -1.33 8.89
C THR A 123 15.75 -0.03 8.25
N ASN A 124 14.94 0.77 8.95
CA ASN A 124 14.50 2.08 8.46
C ASN A 124 15.69 3.02 8.22
N LEU A 125 16.59 3.13 9.21
CA LEU A 125 17.79 3.95 9.10
C LEU A 125 18.71 3.45 7.98
N PHE A 126 18.89 2.13 7.86
CA PHE A 126 19.67 1.52 6.78
C PHE A 126 19.08 1.87 5.41
N LEU A 127 17.78 1.68 5.20
CA LEU A 127 17.10 1.99 3.94
C LEU A 127 17.19 3.48 3.61
N PHE A 128 17.05 4.37 4.60
CA PHE A 128 17.19 5.81 4.39
C PHE A 128 18.61 6.20 3.99
N ILE A 129 19.63 5.76 4.73
CA ILE A 129 21.04 6.06 4.44
C ILE A 129 21.42 5.45 3.09
N PHE A 130 21.00 4.22 2.80
CA PHE A 130 21.29 3.56 1.53
C PHE A 130 20.66 4.30 0.35
N ALA A 131 19.38 4.68 0.44
CA ALA A 131 18.71 5.44 -0.61
C ALA A 131 19.35 6.82 -0.82
N LEU A 132 19.69 7.53 0.28
CA LEU A 132 20.37 8.82 0.21
C LEU A 132 21.78 8.68 -0.39
N GLY A 133 22.54 7.68 0.03
CA GLY A 133 23.87 7.38 -0.52
C GLY A 133 23.82 7.04 -2.00
N PHE A 134 22.85 6.23 -2.42
CA PHE A 134 22.63 5.91 -3.83
C PHE A 134 22.23 7.14 -4.66
N TYR A 135 21.38 8.01 -4.11
CA TYR A 135 21.04 9.29 -4.74
C TYR A 135 22.28 10.18 -4.92
N LEU A 136 23.09 10.34 -3.88
CA LEU A 136 24.31 11.15 -3.95
C LEU A 136 25.32 10.55 -4.94
N LEU A 137 25.46 9.22 -4.98
CA LEU A 137 26.32 8.54 -5.93
C LEU A 137 25.87 8.76 -7.38
N LEU A 138 24.58 8.61 -7.68
CA LEU A 138 24.04 8.87 -9.02
C LEU A 138 24.21 10.34 -9.42
N LYS A 139 24.02 11.26 -8.47
CA LYS A 139 24.27 12.69 -8.68
C LYS A 139 25.74 12.98 -8.99
N LEU A 140 26.69 12.27 -8.37
CA LEU A 140 28.12 12.40 -8.68
C LEU A 140 28.47 11.90 -10.09
N ILE A 141 27.70 10.95 -10.62
CA ILE A 141 27.85 10.40 -11.99
C ILE A 141 27.00 11.23 -13.00
N ASP A 142 26.49 12.40 -12.59
CA ASP A 142 25.64 13.30 -13.38
C ASP A 142 24.33 12.66 -13.88
N VAL A 143 23.85 11.63 -13.17
CA VAL A 143 22.55 11.00 -13.40
C VAL A 143 21.53 11.64 -12.47
N ASP A 144 20.75 12.59 -12.99
CA ASP A 144 19.67 13.23 -12.23
C ASP A 144 18.49 12.26 -12.04
N LEU A 145 18.23 11.81 -10.81
CA LEU A 145 17.07 11.00 -10.45
C LEU A 145 15.73 11.74 -10.58
N LEU A 146 15.75 13.08 -10.53
CA LEU A 146 14.58 13.92 -10.68
C LEU A 146 14.34 14.33 -12.14
N TRP A 147 15.04 13.73 -13.11
CA TRP A 147 14.93 14.03 -14.55
C TRP A 147 13.49 13.96 -15.10
N SER A 148 12.62 13.19 -14.45
CA SER A 148 11.20 13.07 -14.82
C SER A 148 10.39 14.32 -14.48
N VAL A 149 10.75 15.06 -13.43
CA VAL A 149 10.07 16.28 -12.98
C VAL A 149 10.15 17.42 -14.00
N PRO A 150 11.32 17.81 -14.54
CA PRO A 150 11.39 18.85 -15.57
C PRO A 150 10.72 18.41 -16.87
N LYS A 151 10.70 17.11 -17.19
CA LYS A 151 9.94 16.59 -18.34
C LYS A 151 8.43 16.67 -18.11
N ALA A 152 7.95 16.32 -16.92
CA ALA A 152 6.55 16.50 -16.56
C ALA A 152 6.15 17.99 -16.64
N LYS A 153 6.97 18.90 -16.10
CA LYS A 153 6.75 20.36 -16.22
C LYS A 153 6.68 20.85 -17.66
N LYS A 154 7.43 20.23 -18.58
CA LYS A 154 7.48 20.62 -19.99
C LYS A 154 6.28 20.11 -20.79
N TRP A 155 5.81 18.90 -20.51
CA TRP A 155 4.85 18.19 -21.36
C TRP A 155 3.44 18.06 -20.76
N CYS A 156 3.26 18.33 -19.47
CA CYS A 156 1.95 18.35 -18.83
C CYS A 156 1.16 19.62 -19.20
N ALA A 157 -0.10 19.44 -19.58
CA ALA A 157 -0.99 20.52 -19.99
C ALA A 157 -1.30 21.51 -18.87
N ASN A 158 -1.27 21.06 -17.60
CA ASN A 158 -1.44 21.92 -16.43
C ASN A 158 -0.34 21.62 -15.39
N PRO A 159 0.44 22.63 -14.95
CA PRO A 159 1.46 22.46 -13.90
C PRO A 159 0.90 22.04 -12.54
N ASP A 160 -0.39 22.30 -12.26
CA ASP A 160 -1.05 21.88 -11.02
C ASP A 160 -1.33 20.36 -10.98
N TRP A 161 -1.25 19.66 -12.12
CA TRP A 161 -1.39 18.20 -12.19
C TRP A 161 -0.09 17.45 -11.85
N ILE A 162 1.00 18.18 -11.59
CA ILE A 162 2.29 17.60 -11.22
C ILE A 162 2.25 17.25 -9.73
N ASN A 163 1.94 15.98 -9.46
CA ASN A 163 1.87 15.49 -8.08
C ASN A 163 3.29 15.30 -7.51
N ILE A 164 3.75 16.24 -6.68
CA ILE A 164 5.01 16.13 -5.90
C ILE A 164 5.01 14.85 -5.06
N ASP A 165 3.83 14.39 -4.64
CA ASP A 165 3.57 13.14 -3.91
C ASP A 165 4.05 11.89 -4.66
N THR A 166 4.18 11.96 -5.99
CA THR A 166 4.66 10.85 -6.85
C THR A 166 6.17 10.87 -7.05
N THR A 167 6.89 11.84 -6.48
CA THR A 167 8.35 11.89 -6.57
C THR A 167 8.98 10.73 -5.82
N PRO A 168 10.16 10.23 -6.27
CA PRO A 168 10.86 9.14 -5.59
C PRO A 168 11.14 9.42 -4.12
N PHE A 169 11.44 10.67 -3.77
CA PHE A 169 11.72 11.06 -2.39
C PHE A 169 10.45 11.08 -1.52
N ALA A 170 9.32 11.57 -2.04
CA ALA A 170 8.04 11.46 -1.35
C ALA A 170 7.65 9.99 -1.11
N GLY A 171 7.85 9.13 -2.12
CA GLY A 171 7.64 7.68 -2.00
C GLY A 171 8.53 7.03 -0.93
N LEU A 172 9.82 7.37 -0.90
CA LEU A 172 10.76 6.91 0.12
C LEU A 172 10.30 7.29 1.53
N VAL A 173 9.97 8.56 1.75
CA VAL A 173 9.54 9.09 3.05
C VAL A 173 8.26 8.39 3.53
N ARG A 174 7.29 8.18 2.63
CA ARG A 174 6.05 7.44 2.93
C ARG A 174 6.32 5.99 3.31
N ASN A 175 7.18 5.29 2.57
CA ASN A 175 7.54 3.89 2.84
C ASN A 175 8.28 3.74 4.17
N LEU A 176 9.21 4.66 4.47
CA LEU A 176 9.90 4.70 5.75
C LEU A 176 8.93 5.01 6.90
N GLY A 177 8.03 5.98 6.72
CA GLY A 177 6.98 6.27 7.69
C GLY A 177 6.11 5.05 7.96
N ALA A 178 5.63 4.37 6.90
CA ALA A 178 4.79 3.19 7.03
C ALA A 178 5.50 2.03 7.74
N LEU A 179 6.76 1.75 7.40
CA LEU A 179 7.55 0.70 8.06
C LEU A 179 7.78 1.02 9.54
N PHE A 180 8.08 2.28 9.85
CA PHE A 180 8.27 2.73 11.23
C PHE A 180 6.97 2.64 12.05
N GLY A 181 5.86 3.13 11.50
CA GLY A 181 4.54 3.04 12.12
C GLY A 181 4.08 1.60 12.36
N LEU A 182 4.34 0.70 11.40
CA LEU A 182 4.06 -0.73 11.55
C LEU A 182 4.90 -1.36 12.67
N GLY A 183 6.20 -1.02 12.72
CA GLY A 183 7.10 -1.48 13.77
C GLY A 183 6.65 -1.05 15.17
N LEU A 184 6.22 0.20 15.32
CA LEU A 184 5.61 0.71 16.56
C LEU A 184 4.29 0.00 16.89
N GLY A 185 3.43 -0.19 15.90
CA GLY A 185 2.13 -0.84 16.07
C GLY A 185 2.26 -2.26 16.60
N ILE A 186 3.04 -3.12 15.93
CA ILE A 186 3.20 -4.54 16.29
C ILE A 186 3.90 -4.72 17.65
N ASN A 187 4.85 -3.85 17.99
CA ASN A 187 5.60 -3.92 19.25
C ASN A 187 4.92 -3.18 20.41
N SER A 188 3.77 -2.55 20.20
CA SER A 188 3.03 -1.85 21.25
C SER A 188 2.29 -2.83 22.19
N GLU A 189 2.21 -2.49 23.48
CA GLU A 189 1.40 -3.23 24.44
C GLU A 189 -0.08 -3.26 24.05
N MET A 190 -0.56 -2.19 23.39
CA MET A 190 -1.92 -2.08 22.84
C MET A 190 -2.24 -3.22 21.86
N PHE A 191 -1.32 -3.56 20.96
CA PHE A 191 -1.50 -4.66 20.01
C PHE A 191 -1.53 -6.02 20.72
N ILE A 192 -0.62 -6.24 21.67
CA ILE A 192 -0.54 -7.49 22.43
C ILE A 192 -1.83 -7.71 23.24
N MET A 193 -2.30 -6.71 23.97
CA MET A 193 -3.51 -6.83 24.80
C MET A 193 -4.77 -7.09 23.97
N SER A 194 -4.85 -6.54 22.75
CA SER A 194 -6.08 -6.57 21.95
C SER A 194 -6.13 -7.77 21.02
N CYS A 195 -5.11 -7.91 20.16
CA CYS A 195 -5.09 -8.88 19.08
C CYS A 195 -4.63 -10.27 19.54
N LYS A 196 -3.77 -10.37 20.56
CA LYS A 196 -3.38 -11.67 21.17
C LYS A 196 -4.28 -12.07 22.35
N GLY A 197 -5.22 -11.23 22.75
CA GLY A 197 -6.21 -11.52 23.78
C GLY A 197 -7.33 -12.47 23.32
N THR A 198 -8.15 -12.93 24.27
CA THR A 198 -9.29 -13.84 24.02
C THR A 198 -10.35 -13.28 23.07
N ASN A 199 -10.47 -11.94 22.98
CA ASN A 199 -11.39 -11.26 22.08
C ASN A 199 -10.94 -11.26 20.60
N GLY A 200 -9.64 -11.44 20.30
CA GLY A 200 -9.12 -11.44 18.92
C GLY A 200 -9.63 -12.61 18.04
N TYR A 201 -10.18 -13.65 18.66
CA TYR A 201 -10.79 -14.80 17.98
C TYR A 201 -12.26 -14.57 17.60
N LYS A 202 -12.93 -13.56 18.15
CA LYS A 202 -14.35 -13.29 17.87
C LYS A 202 -14.50 -12.63 16.50
N THR A 203 -15.38 -13.17 15.66
CA THR A 203 -15.68 -12.60 14.33
C THR A 203 -16.24 -11.18 14.44
N SER A 204 -17.05 -10.89 15.46
CA SER A 204 -17.58 -9.54 15.71
C SER A 204 -16.49 -8.50 15.98
N PHE A 205 -15.47 -8.86 16.78
CA PHE A 205 -14.32 -8.00 17.03
C PHE A 205 -13.57 -7.67 15.74
N ARG A 206 -13.32 -8.69 14.90
CA ARG A 206 -12.63 -8.53 13.61
C ARG A 206 -13.40 -7.65 12.63
N LEU A 207 -14.71 -7.89 12.49
CA LEU A 207 -15.57 -7.08 11.62
C LEU A 207 -15.62 -5.62 12.07
N LEU A 208 -15.72 -5.37 13.37
CA LEU A 208 -15.71 -4.02 13.92
C LEU A 208 -14.35 -3.34 13.69
N CYS A 209 -13.23 -4.07 13.85
CA CYS A 209 -11.89 -3.56 13.54
C CYS A 209 -11.74 -3.19 12.07
N ILE A 210 -12.22 -4.05 11.16
CA ILE A 210 -12.20 -3.77 9.71
C ILE A 210 -13.03 -2.52 9.41
N ALA A 211 -14.26 -2.43 9.91
CA ALA A 211 -15.12 -1.28 9.67
C ALA A 211 -14.51 0.03 10.20
N ALA A 212 -14.03 0.02 11.45
CA ALA A 212 -13.39 1.20 12.05
C ALA A 212 -12.11 1.60 11.32
N SER A 213 -11.31 0.62 10.84
CA SER A 213 -10.12 0.88 10.04
C SER A 213 -10.45 1.52 8.70
N LEU A 214 -11.46 1.01 7.99
CA LEU A 214 -11.89 1.59 6.70
C LEU A 214 -12.38 3.03 6.86
N VAL A 215 -13.21 3.31 7.86
CA VAL A 215 -13.69 4.67 8.15
C VAL A 215 -12.52 5.60 8.48
N THR A 216 -11.60 5.14 9.32
CA THR A 216 -10.43 5.95 9.72
C THR A 216 -9.51 6.23 8.53
N LEU A 217 -9.28 5.25 7.66
CA LEU A 217 -8.50 5.44 6.42
C LEU A 217 -9.15 6.47 5.50
N GLN A 218 -10.48 6.43 5.33
CA GLN A 218 -11.20 7.46 4.57
C GLN A 218 -11.04 8.86 5.19
N LEU A 219 -11.08 8.98 6.52
CA LEU A 219 -10.83 10.24 7.21
C LEU A 219 -9.40 10.75 6.98
N PHE A 220 -8.40 9.86 6.99
CA PHE A 220 -7.03 10.23 6.67
C PHE A 220 -6.86 10.74 5.23
N ASP A 221 -7.64 10.24 4.28
CA ASP A 221 -7.58 10.69 2.89
C ASP A 221 -8.11 12.12 2.72
N PHE A 222 -9.07 12.56 3.55
CA PHE A 222 -9.56 13.95 3.53
C PHE A 222 -8.53 14.97 4.05
N ILE A 223 -7.51 14.53 4.79
CA ILE A 223 -6.45 15.41 5.30
C ILE A 223 -5.49 15.75 4.17
N LYS A 224 -5.69 16.92 3.56
CA LYS A 224 -4.76 17.52 2.59
C LYS A 224 -3.52 18.07 3.30
N LEU A 225 -2.35 17.70 2.81
CA LEU A 225 -1.07 18.18 3.34
C LEU A 225 -0.72 19.54 2.71
N PRO A 226 -0.18 20.50 3.49
CA PRO A 226 0.27 21.77 2.94
C PRO A 226 1.47 21.54 2.02
N THR A 227 1.36 21.97 0.76
CA THR A 227 2.38 21.77 -0.29
C THR A 227 3.31 22.96 -0.49
N HIS A 228 3.05 24.10 0.18
CA HIS A 228 3.78 25.34 -0.01
C HIS A 228 5.23 25.33 0.54
N THR A 229 5.58 24.36 1.39
CA THR A 229 6.93 24.25 1.97
C THR A 229 7.40 22.80 1.86
N GLU A 230 8.40 22.55 1.01
CA GLU A 230 8.87 21.19 0.67
C GLU A 230 9.28 20.38 1.90
N TYR A 231 10.04 20.98 2.82
CA TYR A 231 10.46 20.32 4.06
C TYR A 231 9.28 19.94 4.95
N LEU A 232 8.33 20.86 5.14
CA LEU A 232 7.13 20.63 5.93
C LEU A 232 6.28 19.52 5.31
N PHE A 233 6.16 19.50 3.98
CA PHE A 233 5.47 18.46 3.24
C PHE A 233 6.07 17.07 3.50
N TYR A 234 7.40 16.93 3.42
CA TYR A 234 8.05 15.63 3.67
C TYR A 234 7.89 15.17 5.12
N VAL A 235 8.07 16.07 6.10
CA VAL A 235 7.89 15.72 7.53
C VAL A 235 6.45 15.30 7.81
N LEU A 236 5.46 16.06 7.33
CA LEU A 236 4.05 15.72 7.54
C LEU A 236 3.64 14.46 6.78
N SER A 237 4.21 14.22 5.59
CA SER A 237 4.02 12.97 4.84
C SER A 237 4.55 11.76 5.60
N PHE A 238 5.74 11.87 6.21
CA PHE A 238 6.28 10.85 7.10
C PHE A 238 5.34 10.59 8.28
N CYS A 239 4.93 11.65 8.99
CA CYS A 239 4.04 11.55 10.14
C CYS A 239 2.71 10.90 9.78
N LYS A 240 2.08 11.33 8.67
CA LYS A 240 0.83 10.74 8.16
C LYS A 240 1.02 9.25 7.83
N SER A 241 2.09 8.90 7.11
CA SER A 241 2.38 7.51 6.75
C SER A 241 2.76 6.63 7.94
N ALA A 242 3.35 7.17 9.01
CA ALA A 242 3.61 6.44 10.24
C ALA A 242 2.36 6.28 11.12
N ALA A 243 1.50 7.31 11.16
CA ALA A 243 0.27 7.29 11.94
C ALA A 243 -0.73 6.26 11.40
N ILE A 244 -0.82 6.06 10.09
CA ILE A 244 -1.79 5.13 9.47
C ILE A 244 -1.60 3.68 9.98
N PRO A 245 -0.44 3.01 9.82
CA PRO A 245 -0.26 1.65 10.32
C PRO A 245 -0.35 1.55 11.84
N LEU A 246 0.16 2.54 12.57
CA LEU A 246 0.04 2.58 14.03
C LEU A 246 -1.43 2.59 14.46
N THR A 247 -2.27 3.36 13.76
CA THR A 247 -3.69 3.50 14.07
C THR A 247 -4.45 2.22 13.76
N VAL A 248 -4.24 1.65 12.58
CA VAL A 248 -4.93 0.45 12.11
C VAL A 248 -4.51 -0.81 12.88
N VAL A 249 -3.21 -0.95 13.18
CA VAL A 249 -2.67 -2.17 13.81
C VAL A 249 -2.81 -2.14 15.33
N ALA A 250 -2.65 -0.99 15.99
CA ALA A 250 -2.62 -0.91 17.46
C ALA A 250 -3.81 -0.17 18.07
N LEU A 251 -4.07 1.09 17.69
CA LEU A 251 -5.08 1.92 18.34
C LEU A 251 -6.50 1.40 18.14
N ILE A 252 -6.90 1.12 16.89
CA ILE A 252 -8.27 0.69 16.59
C ILE A 252 -8.61 -0.62 17.30
N PRO A 253 -7.80 -1.69 17.20
CA PRO A 253 -8.06 -2.92 17.95
C PRO A 253 -8.12 -2.70 19.45
N TYR A 254 -7.29 -1.78 19.99
CA TYR A 254 -7.29 -1.44 21.41
C TYR A 254 -8.54 -0.71 21.87
N CYS A 255 -8.97 0.32 21.14
CA CYS A 255 -10.23 1.03 21.43
C CYS A 255 -11.42 0.08 21.37
N ILE A 256 -11.47 -0.81 20.38
CA ILE A 256 -12.55 -1.80 20.25
C ILE A 256 -12.46 -2.83 21.37
N HIS A 257 -11.27 -3.27 21.74
CA HIS A 257 -11.07 -4.20 22.84
C HIS A 257 -11.58 -3.60 24.16
N LEU A 258 -11.31 -2.31 24.42
CA LEU A 258 -11.84 -1.59 25.57
C LEU A 258 -13.37 -1.48 25.55
N LEU A 259 -13.96 -1.17 24.38
CA LEU A 259 -15.42 -1.07 24.22
C LEU A 259 -16.13 -2.43 24.39
N MET A 260 -15.49 -3.52 23.96
CA MET A 260 -16.02 -4.87 24.08
C MET A 260 -15.68 -5.54 25.42
N ARG A 261 -14.90 -4.89 26.29
CA ARG A 261 -14.62 -5.41 27.63
C ARG A 261 -15.95 -5.43 28.39
N PRO A 262 -16.38 -6.58 28.96
CA PRO A 262 -17.55 -6.60 29.80
C PRO A 262 -17.31 -5.59 30.92
N THR A 263 -18.20 -4.61 31.06
CA THR A 263 -18.24 -3.74 32.22
C THR A 263 -18.32 -4.65 33.42
N GLU A 264 -17.22 -4.77 34.18
CA GLU A 264 -17.31 -5.36 35.51
C GLU A 264 -18.34 -4.49 36.24
N LYS A 265 -19.53 -5.06 36.43
CA LYS A 265 -20.49 -4.53 37.39
C LYS A 265 -19.70 -4.41 38.68
N LYS A 266 -19.44 -3.16 39.10
CA LYS A 266 -19.08 -2.87 40.49
C LYS A 266 -20.20 -3.46 41.34
N LEU A 267 -19.96 -4.65 41.88
CA LEU A 267 -20.77 -5.21 42.94
C LEU A 267 -20.18 -4.62 44.23
N ASN A 268 -20.67 -3.44 44.59
CA ASN A 268 -20.64 -2.94 45.96
C ASN A 268 -22.09 -2.83 46.43
#